data_AF-A0A015LIY1-F1
#
_entry.id   AF-A0A015LIY1-F1
#
_cell.length_a   1.000
_cell.length_b   1.000
_cell.length_c   1.000
_cell.angle_alpha   90.00
_cell.angle_beta   90.00
_cell.angle_gamma   90.00
#
_symmetry.space_group_name_H-M   'P 1'
#
loop_
_entity.id
_entity.type
_entity.pdbx_description
1 polymer ?
#
loop_
_entity_poly.entity_id
_entity_poly.type
_entity_poly.pdbx_seq_one_letter_code
_entity_poly.pdbx_strand_id
1 'polypeptide(L)'
;MPILPTTSPRSTFPSDTHHKRRRPTYWSASIPIFLRRLFRFPQMDFEFALWQMLYLCIAPRRVYRNIYYHKQTKNQWARDDPAFVVILSFFLGVSAIAWGLVYGHGFIGILKMILFMVFIDFVVVGMVISTICWAFANRFLTHRHTLHAVEQTVEWAYAFDVHCNSFFPLFLILYVAQFFLMRVLVKDIWICLFLGNTMYLVAIGYYCYITFLGYNALPFLLHTEMFLYPVVMFLIIYFISLFGFHISANVLRLYFEKKKKKVNLKKWINEINEEIDILVSLNINIKLIIFVKQLLPKIDSNVNFRLLYRIIIKGL
;
A
#
# COMPACT_ATOMS: atom_id res chain seq x y z
N MET A 1 -38.64 -42.94 48.52
CA MET A 1 -37.73 -41.95 47.89
C MET A 1 -37.04 -41.19 49.02
N PRO A 2 -35.72 -41.33 49.21
CA PRO A 2 -35.04 -40.61 50.28
C PRO A 2 -34.89 -39.14 49.90
N ILE A 3 -35.33 -38.29 50.82
CA ILE A 3 -35.28 -36.83 50.79
C ILE A 3 -33.82 -36.38 51.02
N LEU A 4 -33.23 -35.65 50.08
CA LEU A 4 -31.89 -35.05 50.25
C LEU A 4 -31.94 -33.89 51.26
N PRO A 5 -30.94 -33.74 52.15
CA PRO A 5 -30.86 -32.61 53.06
C PRO A 5 -30.41 -31.33 52.32
N THR A 6 -31.16 -30.24 52.53
CA THR A 6 -30.83 -28.88 52.06
C THR A 6 -30.01 -28.14 53.11
N THR A 7 -28.70 -28.27 53.09
CA THR A 7 -27.79 -27.34 53.78
C THR A 7 -26.55 -27.10 52.94
N SER A 8 -26.48 -25.94 52.28
CA SER A 8 -25.26 -25.44 51.64
C SER A 8 -24.32 -24.84 52.70
N PRO A 9 -23.03 -25.20 52.74
CA PRO A 9 -22.07 -24.52 53.62
C PRO A 9 -21.85 -23.07 53.13
N ARG A 10 -22.07 -22.11 54.03
CA ARG A 10 -21.78 -20.69 53.82
C ARG A 10 -20.27 -20.50 53.70
N SER A 11 -19.76 -20.27 52.49
CA SER A 11 -18.40 -19.81 52.28
C SER A 11 -18.32 -18.30 52.54
N THR A 12 -17.63 -17.93 53.60
CA THR A 12 -17.25 -16.56 53.93
C THR A 12 -16.20 -16.09 52.92
N PHE A 13 -16.57 -15.23 51.98
CA PHE A 13 -15.60 -14.54 51.12
C PHE A 13 -15.05 -13.31 51.86
N PRO A 14 -13.72 -13.14 51.98
CA PRO A 14 -13.16 -11.87 52.43
C PRO A 14 -13.36 -10.82 51.34
N SER A 15 -13.90 -9.67 51.74
CA SER A 15 -13.92 -8.43 50.97
C SER A 15 -12.51 -7.87 50.78
N ASP A 16 -12.33 -7.20 49.64
CA ASP A 16 -11.24 -6.29 49.28
C ASP A 16 -9.85 -6.86 48.97
N THR A 17 -9.60 -6.99 47.67
CA THR A 17 -8.44 -6.33 47.04
C THR A 17 -8.80 -5.91 45.62
N HIS A 18 -8.93 -4.59 45.39
CA HIS A 18 -8.98 -3.99 44.07
C HIS A 18 -7.61 -4.14 43.36
N HIS A 19 -7.29 -5.35 42.91
CA HIS A 19 -6.26 -5.52 41.91
C HIS A 19 -6.78 -4.95 40.59
N LYS A 20 -6.30 -3.75 40.22
CA LYS A 20 -6.30 -3.28 38.83
C LYS A 20 -5.63 -4.36 37.98
N ARG A 21 -6.43 -5.27 37.42
CA ARG A 21 -6.00 -6.16 36.33
C ARG A 21 -5.61 -5.25 35.18
N ARG A 22 -4.32 -4.93 35.09
CA ARG A 22 -3.73 -4.37 33.89
C ARG A 22 -4.02 -5.38 32.78
N ARG A 23 -5.03 -5.09 31.95
CA ARG A 23 -5.35 -5.88 30.76
C ARG A 23 -4.03 -5.95 29.95
N PRO A 24 -3.49 -7.14 29.65
CA PRO A 24 -2.31 -7.22 28.82
C PRO A 24 -2.67 -6.61 27.47
N THR A 25 -1.97 -5.55 27.10
CA THR A 25 -2.03 -4.98 25.75
C THR A 25 -1.60 -6.07 24.77
N TYR A 26 -2.57 -6.65 24.06
CA TYR A 26 -2.42 -7.66 23.00
C TYR A 26 -1.43 -7.27 21.88
N TRP A 27 -0.93 -6.04 21.89
CA TRP A 27 0.00 -5.46 20.92
C TRP A 27 1.33 -6.22 20.77
N SER A 28 1.84 -6.88 21.81
CA SER A 28 3.20 -7.44 21.77
C SER A 28 3.28 -8.93 21.37
N ALA A 29 2.15 -9.64 21.27
CA ALA A 29 2.14 -11.09 21.02
C ALA A 29 1.72 -11.49 19.58
N SER A 30 1.01 -10.63 18.85
CA SER A 30 0.36 -11.03 17.58
C SER A 30 1.27 -10.93 16.34
N ILE A 31 2.14 -9.91 16.27
CA ILE A 31 3.08 -9.71 15.15
C ILE A 31 4.04 -10.89 14.94
N PRO A 32 4.73 -11.42 15.99
CA PRO A 32 5.64 -12.55 15.79
C PRO A 32 4.89 -13.83 15.37
N ILE A 33 3.61 -13.97 15.73
CA ILE A 33 2.78 -15.13 15.36
C ILE A 33 2.34 -15.04 13.89
N PHE A 34 1.86 -13.88 13.44
CA PHE A 34 1.43 -13.67 12.05
C PHE A 34 2.59 -13.84 11.06
N LEU A 35 3.76 -13.26 11.36
CA LEU A 35 4.96 -13.43 10.54
C LEU A 35 5.43 -14.89 10.50
N ARG A 36 5.38 -15.62 11.63
CA ARG A 36 5.70 -17.05 11.65
C ARG A 36 4.70 -17.89 10.83
N ARG A 37 3.44 -17.48 10.75
CA ARG A 37 2.42 -18.15 9.93
C ARG A 37 2.62 -17.85 8.43
N LEU A 38 3.11 -16.67 8.08
CA LEU A 38 3.38 -16.28 6.67
C LEU A 38 4.37 -17.22 5.96
N PHE A 39 5.33 -17.80 6.70
CA PHE A 39 6.30 -18.73 6.14
C PHE A 39 5.85 -20.21 6.15
N ARG A 40 4.64 -20.53 6.63
CA ARG A 40 4.07 -21.89 6.64
C ARG A 40 3.05 -22.09 5.52
N PHE A 41 3.55 -22.21 4.29
CA PHE A 41 2.73 -22.38 3.08
C PHE A 41 1.76 -23.58 3.06
N PRO A 42 2.08 -24.78 3.59
CA PRO A 42 1.18 -25.94 3.49
C PRO A 42 -0.08 -25.85 4.34
N GLN A 43 -0.16 -24.89 5.25
CA GLN A 43 -1.28 -24.72 6.20
C GLN A 43 -2.22 -23.58 5.78
N MET A 44 -2.05 -23.03 4.57
CA MET A 44 -2.82 -21.89 4.08
C MET A 44 -3.97 -22.35 3.18
N ASP A 45 -5.20 -21.91 3.49
CA ASP A 45 -6.41 -22.22 2.72
C ASP A 45 -6.54 -21.29 1.49
N PHE A 46 -5.69 -21.50 0.48
CA PHE A 46 -5.64 -20.66 -0.73
C PHE A 46 -6.96 -20.62 -1.51
N GLU A 47 -7.67 -21.75 -1.59
CA GLU A 47 -8.95 -21.83 -2.31
C GLU A 47 -10.00 -20.92 -1.68
N PHE A 48 -10.15 -20.98 -0.35
CA PHE A 48 -11.08 -20.14 0.39
C PHE A 48 -10.72 -18.65 0.22
N ALA A 49 -9.43 -18.31 0.30
CA ALA A 49 -8.97 -16.94 0.09
C ALA A 49 -9.29 -16.42 -1.33
N LEU A 50 -9.08 -17.23 -2.38
CA LEU A 50 -9.44 -16.87 -3.77
C LEU A 50 -10.95 -16.64 -3.93
N TRP A 51 -11.78 -17.51 -3.35
CA TRP A 51 -13.23 -17.31 -3.35
C TRP A 51 -13.63 -16.02 -2.63
N GLN A 52 -13.02 -15.71 -1.49
CA GLN A 52 -13.26 -14.44 -0.79
C GLN A 52 -12.88 -13.25 -1.66
N MET A 53 -11.74 -13.28 -2.33
CA MET A 53 -11.28 -12.24 -3.26
C MET A 53 -12.26 -12.04 -4.42
N LEU A 54 -12.73 -13.14 -5.04
CA LEU A 54 -13.73 -13.08 -6.09
C LEU A 54 -15.07 -12.50 -5.59
N TYR A 55 -15.54 -12.95 -4.43
CA TYR A 55 -16.78 -12.43 -3.85
C TYR A 55 -16.68 -10.97 -3.43
N LEU A 56 -15.50 -10.43 -3.08
CA LEU A 56 -15.33 -8.99 -2.85
C LEU A 56 -15.64 -8.15 -4.10
N CYS A 57 -15.43 -8.72 -5.29
CA CYS A 57 -15.70 -8.05 -6.56
C CYS A 57 -17.16 -8.19 -7.00
N ILE A 58 -17.77 -9.37 -6.79
CA ILE A 58 -19.12 -9.67 -7.31
C ILE A 58 -20.21 -9.42 -6.26
N ALA A 59 -19.99 -9.84 -5.02
CA ALA A 59 -21.00 -9.83 -3.97
C ALA A 59 -20.38 -9.66 -2.56
N PRO A 60 -19.82 -8.49 -2.25
CA PRO A 60 -18.98 -8.29 -1.06
C PRO A 60 -19.72 -8.55 0.26
N ARG A 61 -21.04 -8.33 0.30
CA ARG A 61 -21.89 -8.64 1.45
C ARG A 61 -21.79 -10.12 1.88
N ARG A 62 -21.55 -11.04 0.94
CA ARG A 62 -21.38 -12.47 1.25
C ARG A 62 -20.13 -12.73 2.09
N VAL A 63 -19.03 -12.04 1.81
CA VAL A 63 -17.76 -12.19 2.54
C VAL A 63 -17.94 -11.77 4.00
N TYR A 64 -18.60 -10.65 4.24
CA TYR A 64 -18.84 -10.13 5.59
C TYR A 64 -19.83 -10.97 6.40
N ARG A 65 -20.79 -11.62 5.74
CA ARG A 65 -21.63 -12.63 6.40
C ARG A 65 -20.81 -13.83 6.92
N ASN A 66 -19.81 -14.28 6.16
CA ASN A 66 -18.93 -15.36 6.61
C ASN A 66 -18.08 -14.96 7.83
N ILE A 67 -17.68 -13.69 7.94
CA ILE A 67 -16.96 -13.17 9.11
C ILE A 67 -17.85 -13.24 10.36
N TYR A 68 -19.14 -12.92 10.23
CA TYR A 68 -20.09 -13.07 11.33
C TYR A 68 -20.20 -14.53 11.82
N TYR A 69 -20.26 -15.50 10.91
CA TYR A 69 -20.24 -16.93 11.27
C TYR A 69 -18.89 -17.38 11.86
N HIS A 70 -17.77 -16.84 11.37
CA HIS A 70 -16.45 -17.09 11.96
C HIS A 70 -16.39 -16.63 13.41
N LYS A 71 -16.98 -15.46 13.73
CA LYS A 71 -17.06 -14.97 15.10
C LYS A 71 -17.82 -15.94 16.02
N GLN A 72 -18.90 -16.57 15.54
CA GLN A 72 -19.67 -17.53 16.34
C GLN A 72 -18.88 -18.81 16.67
N THR A 73 -17.99 -19.24 15.77
CA THR A 73 -17.25 -20.51 15.91
C THR A 73 -15.89 -20.34 16.59
N LYS A 74 -15.19 -19.23 16.35
CA LYS A 74 -13.84 -18.98 16.90
C LYS A 74 -13.75 -17.81 17.88
N ASN A 75 -14.85 -17.09 18.12
CA ASN A 75 -14.91 -15.94 19.01
C ASN A 75 -13.87 -14.84 18.74
N GLN A 76 -13.42 -14.67 17.50
CA GLN A 76 -12.56 -13.58 17.06
C GLN A 76 -13.05 -13.01 15.72
N TRP A 77 -12.71 -11.75 15.43
CA TRP A 77 -13.12 -11.10 14.19
C TRP A 77 -12.05 -11.18 13.10
N ALA A 78 -10.78 -11.07 13.47
CA ALA A 78 -9.66 -11.17 12.55
C ALA A 78 -9.49 -12.59 11.99
N ARG A 79 -8.94 -12.69 10.78
CA ARG A 79 -8.56 -13.95 10.16
C ARG A 79 -7.33 -14.56 10.84
N ASP A 80 -7.29 -15.89 10.86
CA ASP A 80 -6.16 -16.65 11.38
C ASP A 80 -5.06 -16.92 10.34
N ASP A 81 -5.45 -16.93 9.07
CA ASP A 81 -4.69 -17.41 7.93
C ASP A 81 -4.11 -16.24 7.11
N PRO A 82 -2.81 -16.27 6.80
CA PRO A 82 -2.17 -15.21 6.01
C PRO A 82 -2.40 -15.37 4.49
N ALA A 83 -3.19 -16.36 4.05
CA ALA A 83 -3.35 -16.74 2.65
C ALA A 83 -3.77 -15.56 1.77
N PHE A 84 -4.74 -14.76 2.23
CA PHE A 84 -5.22 -13.59 1.49
C PHE A 84 -4.09 -12.58 1.19
N VAL A 85 -3.26 -12.29 2.19
CA VAL A 85 -2.13 -11.34 2.07
C VAL A 85 -1.06 -11.88 1.13
N VAL A 86 -0.78 -13.19 1.18
CA VAL A 86 0.17 -13.86 0.29
C VAL A 86 -0.28 -13.78 -1.17
N ILE A 87 -1.54 -14.14 -1.44
CA ILE A 87 -2.09 -14.10 -2.81
C ILE A 87 -2.12 -12.67 -3.35
N LEU A 88 -2.52 -11.70 -2.52
CA LEU A 88 -2.54 -10.30 -2.91
C LEU A 88 -1.13 -9.78 -3.21
N SER A 89 -0.14 -10.12 -2.37
CA SER A 89 1.28 -9.78 -2.59
C SER A 89 1.82 -10.41 -3.87
N PHE A 90 1.42 -11.65 -4.17
CA PHE A 90 1.77 -12.33 -5.43
C PHE A 90 1.20 -11.59 -6.64
N PHE A 91 -0.09 -11.23 -6.63
CA PHE A 91 -0.70 -10.47 -7.74
C PHE A 91 -0.11 -9.07 -7.92
N LEU A 92 0.21 -8.37 -6.82
CA LEU A 92 0.95 -7.11 -6.85
C LEU A 92 2.33 -7.30 -7.48
N GLY A 93 3.07 -8.36 -7.10
CA GLY A 93 4.37 -8.68 -7.69
C GLY A 93 4.29 -8.93 -9.20
N VAL A 94 3.30 -9.69 -9.66
CA VAL A 94 3.04 -9.93 -11.09
C VAL A 94 2.73 -8.63 -11.83
N SER A 95 1.89 -7.77 -11.24
CA SER A 95 1.59 -6.45 -11.80
C SER A 95 2.84 -5.57 -11.87
N ALA A 96 3.66 -5.53 -10.82
CA ALA A 96 4.91 -4.77 -10.77
C ALA A 96 5.89 -5.20 -11.87
N ILE A 97 5.97 -6.51 -12.15
CA ILE A 97 6.77 -7.03 -13.27
C ILE A 97 6.21 -6.51 -14.60
N ALA A 98 4.90 -6.61 -14.82
CA ALA A 98 4.27 -6.14 -16.06
C ALA A 98 4.51 -4.64 -16.30
N TRP A 99 4.29 -3.80 -15.29
CA TRP A 99 4.57 -2.36 -15.35
C TRP A 99 6.06 -2.07 -15.57
N GLY A 100 6.95 -2.77 -14.84
CA GLY A 100 8.39 -2.59 -14.98
C GLY A 100 8.92 -2.95 -16.37
N LEU A 101 8.35 -3.99 -17.01
CA LEU A 101 8.67 -4.37 -18.39
C LEU A 101 8.20 -3.31 -19.39
N VAL A 102 6.96 -2.82 -19.26
CA VAL A 102 6.41 -1.78 -20.14
C VAL A 102 7.22 -0.49 -20.09
N TYR A 103 7.68 -0.08 -18.90
CA TYR A 103 8.47 1.13 -18.73
C TYR A 103 9.98 0.93 -18.94
N GLY A 104 10.39 -0.21 -19.52
CA GLY A 104 11.78 -0.50 -19.87
C GLY A 104 12.72 -0.41 -18.67
N HIS A 105 12.27 -0.85 -17.50
CA HIS A 105 13.12 -0.94 -16.33
C HIS A 105 14.01 -2.19 -16.44
N GLY A 106 15.30 -2.06 -16.09
CA GLY A 106 16.18 -3.22 -16.00
C GLY A 106 15.83 -4.09 -14.81
N PHE A 107 16.42 -5.29 -14.70
CA PHE A 107 16.14 -6.26 -13.64
C PHE A 107 16.10 -5.65 -12.23
N ILE A 108 17.10 -4.83 -11.87
CA ILE A 108 17.18 -4.17 -10.55
C ILE A 108 16.04 -3.15 -10.36
N GLY A 109 15.62 -2.47 -11.44
CA GLY A 109 14.49 -1.55 -11.40
C GLY A 109 13.17 -2.28 -11.17
N ILE A 110 12.97 -3.42 -11.84
CA ILE A 110 11.79 -4.27 -11.65
C ILE A 110 11.76 -4.82 -10.22
N LEU A 111 12.89 -5.31 -9.70
CA LEU A 111 12.96 -5.79 -8.31
C LEU A 111 12.62 -4.67 -7.30
N LYS A 112 13.15 -3.46 -7.50
CA LYS A 112 12.79 -2.30 -6.68
C LYS A 112 11.30 -1.98 -6.75
N MET A 113 10.68 -2.09 -7.93
CA MET A 113 9.24 -1.87 -8.09
C MET A 113 8.40 -2.93 -7.38
N ILE A 114 8.76 -4.20 -7.46
CA ILE A 114 8.08 -5.27 -6.72
C ILE A 114 8.11 -4.96 -5.22
N LEU A 115 9.30 -4.63 -4.69
CA LEU A 115 9.45 -4.29 -3.28
C LEU A 115 8.64 -3.04 -2.91
N PHE A 116 8.65 -2.00 -3.76
CA PHE A 116 7.90 -0.78 -3.49
C PHE A 116 6.38 -1.03 -3.49
N MET A 117 5.82 -1.70 -4.52
CA MET A 117 4.38 -1.99 -4.59
C MET A 117 3.92 -2.89 -3.43
N VAL A 118 4.67 -3.93 -3.10
CA VAL A 118 4.26 -4.88 -2.04
C VAL A 118 4.45 -4.27 -0.66
N PHE A 119 5.62 -3.70 -0.35
CA PHE A 119 5.89 -3.22 1.00
C PHE A 119 5.36 -1.81 1.26
N ILE A 120 5.48 -0.88 0.30
CA ILE A 120 5.05 0.50 0.52
C ILE A 120 3.56 0.65 0.23
N ASP A 121 3.13 0.41 -1.01
CA ASP A 121 1.75 0.69 -1.43
C ASP A 121 0.73 -0.19 -0.69
N PHE A 122 1.07 -1.45 -0.43
CA PHE A 122 0.17 -2.38 0.25
C PHE A 122 0.44 -2.46 1.75
N VAL A 123 1.62 -2.88 2.19
CA VAL A 123 1.85 -3.15 3.64
C VAL A 123 1.91 -1.87 4.47
N VAL A 124 2.77 -0.90 4.13
CA VAL A 124 2.97 0.33 4.94
C VAL A 124 1.73 1.20 4.92
N VAL A 125 1.21 1.53 3.73
CA VAL A 125 -0.03 2.30 3.59
C VAL A 125 -1.19 1.57 4.27
N GLY A 126 -1.26 0.24 4.12
CA GLY A 126 -2.26 -0.59 4.79
C GLY A 126 -2.21 -0.51 6.30
N MET A 127 -1.02 -0.62 6.91
CA MET A 127 -0.87 -0.47 8.36
C MET A 127 -1.28 0.92 8.85
N VAL A 128 -0.97 1.98 8.10
CA VAL A 128 -1.37 3.35 8.43
C VAL A 128 -2.89 3.49 8.37
N ILE A 129 -3.53 3.11 7.26
CA ILE A 129 -4.98 3.20 7.11
C ILE A 129 -5.70 2.37 8.17
N SER A 130 -5.24 1.15 8.41
CA SER A 130 -5.82 0.25 9.40
C SER A 130 -5.73 0.81 10.81
N THR A 131 -4.60 1.44 11.15
CA THR A 131 -4.42 2.09 12.46
C THR A 131 -5.34 3.29 12.63
N ILE A 132 -5.51 4.10 11.59
CA ILE A 132 -6.44 5.24 11.59
C ILE A 132 -7.88 4.75 11.75
N CYS A 133 -8.32 3.80 10.94
CA CYS A 133 -9.69 3.27 10.99
C CYS A 133 -9.98 2.54 12.32
N TRP A 134 -9.02 1.76 12.83
CA TRP A 134 -9.11 1.10 14.14
C TRP A 134 -9.25 2.10 15.28
N ALA A 135 -8.39 3.14 15.29
CA ALA A 135 -8.43 4.18 16.32
C ALA A 135 -9.74 4.99 16.23
N PHE A 136 -10.17 5.33 15.02
CA PHE A 136 -11.43 6.03 14.78
C PHE A 136 -12.64 5.21 15.25
N ALA A 137 -12.72 3.93 14.86
CA ALA A 137 -13.83 3.07 15.23
C ALA A 137 -13.94 2.89 16.75
N ASN A 138 -12.84 2.56 17.42
CA ASN A 138 -12.84 2.35 18.87
C ASN A 138 -13.08 3.63 19.67
N ARG A 139 -12.74 4.80 19.13
CA ARG A 139 -12.92 6.09 19.79
C ARG A 139 -14.33 6.66 19.61
N PHE A 140 -14.92 6.51 18.42
CA PHE A 140 -16.14 7.22 18.06
C PHE A 140 -17.36 6.33 17.79
N LEU A 141 -17.17 5.06 17.42
CA LEU A 141 -18.26 4.21 16.93
C LEU A 141 -18.70 3.12 17.93
N THR A 142 -17.87 2.78 18.91
CA THR A 142 -18.15 1.68 19.86
C THR A 142 -19.24 2.04 20.87
N HIS A 143 -20.18 1.12 21.09
CA HIS A 143 -21.21 1.25 22.11
C HIS A 143 -20.60 1.11 23.53
N ARG A 144 -20.41 2.23 24.24
CA ARG A 144 -19.86 2.25 25.62
C ARG A 144 -20.90 2.52 26.71
N HIS A 145 -22.14 2.83 26.34
CA HIS A 145 -23.10 3.46 27.26
C HIS A 145 -24.28 2.58 27.72
N THR A 146 -24.37 1.30 27.32
CA THR A 146 -25.41 0.39 27.80
C THR A 146 -24.90 -0.52 28.90
N LEU A 147 -25.54 -0.47 30.08
CA LEU A 147 -25.17 -1.16 31.33
C LEU A 147 -25.09 -2.70 31.24
N HIS A 148 -25.62 -3.30 30.17
CA HIS A 148 -25.67 -4.77 29.97
C HIS A 148 -24.90 -5.26 28.75
N ALA A 149 -24.18 -4.39 28.02
CA ALA A 149 -23.37 -4.82 26.89
C ALA A 149 -21.97 -5.24 27.35
N VAL A 150 -21.52 -6.40 26.88
CA VAL A 150 -20.11 -6.80 27.03
C VAL A 150 -19.25 -5.82 26.25
N GLU A 151 -18.30 -5.15 26.92
CA GLU A 151 -17.35 -4.25 26.28
C GLU A 151 -16.56 -5.00 25.20
N GLN A 152 -16.85 -4.70 23.93
CA GLN A 152 -16.11 -5.21 22.78
C GLN A 152 -15.38 -4.07 22.08
N THR A 153 -14.13 -4.32 21.71
CA THR A 153 -13.31 -3.40 20.93
C THR A 153 -12.98 -4.01 19.58
N VAL A 154 -12.83 -3.18 18.56
CA VAL A 154 -12.34 -3.61 17.26
C VAL A 154 -10.90 -4.09 17.39
N GLU A 155 -10.62 -5.29 16.88
CA GLU A 155 -9.29 -5.88 16.79
C GLU A 155 -8.48 -5.16 15.70
N TRP A 156 -7.21 -4.81 15.96
CA TRP A 156 -6.38 -4.15 14.94
C TRP A 156 -6.15 -5.05 13.71
N ALA A 157 -5.95 -6.37 13.94
CA ALA A 157 -5.81 -7.34 12.87
C ALA A 157 -7.05 -7.39 11.96
N TYR A 158 -8.24 -7.23 12.53
CA TYR A 158 -9.48 -7.11 11.77
C TYR A 158 -9.51 -5.83 10.91
N ALA A 159 -9.08 -4.69 11.46
CA ALA A 159 -8.97 -3.46 10.69
C ALA A 159 -8.01 -3.61 9.49
N PHE A 160 -6.92 -4.36 9.67
CA PHE A 160 -6.00 -4.71 8.59
C PHE A 160 -6.62 -5.67 7.56
N ASP A 161 -7.39 -6.67 7.99
CA ASP A 161 -8.15 -7.53 7.07
C ASP A 161 -9.15 -6.73 6.22
N VAL A 162 -9.81 -5.73 6.82
CA VAL A 162 -10.72 -4.82 6.10
C VAL A 162 -9.96 -3.98 5.07
N HIS A 163 -8.74 -3.52 5.38
CA HIS A 163 -7.87 -2.88 4.39
C HIS A 163 -7.53 -3.85 3.25
N CYS A 164 -7.08 -5.08 3.54
CA CYS A 164 -6.76 -6.07 2.50
C CYS A 164 -7.97 -6.34 1.58
N ASN A 165 -9.17 -6.46 2.17
CA ASN A 165 -10.41 -6.67 1.43
C ASN A 165 -10.75 -5.51 0.51
N SER A 166 -10.57 -4.28 0.98
CA SER A 166 -10.86 -3.06 0.23
C SER A 166 -9.80 -2.78 -0.84
N PHE A 167 -8.55 -3.14 -0.56
CA PHE A 167 -7.42 -2.96 -1.47
C PHE A 167 -7.53 -3.86 -2.70
N PHE A 168 -8.03 -5.09 -2.58
CA PHE A 168 -8.06 -6.00 -3.73
C PHE A 168 -8.89 -5.50 -4.94
N PRO A 169 -10.14 -5.03 -4.79
CA PRO A 169 -10.87 -4.41 -5.90
C PRO A 169 -10.19 -3.13 -6.43
N LEU A 170 -9.63 -2.30 -5.53
CA LEU A 170 -8.86 -1.12 -5.93
C LEU A 170 -7.63 -1.51 -6.76
N PHE A 171 -6.94 -2.58 -6.38
CA PHE A 171 -5.82 -3.16 -7.12
C PHE A 171 -6.25 -3.59 -8.53
N LEU A 172 -7.37 -4.31 -8.66
CA LEU A 172 -7.87 -4.72 -9.97
C LEU A 172 -8.17 -3.52 -10.88
N ILE A 173 -8.69 -2.42 -10.32
CA ILE A 173 -9.00 -1.22 -11.11
C ILE A 173 -7.72 -0.45 -11.46
N LEU A 174 -6.89 -0.09 -10.47
CA LEU A 174 -5.77 0.86 -10.65
C LEU A 174 -4.46 0.21 -11.09
N TYR A 175 -4.25 -1.07 -10.82
CA TYR A 175 -3.01 -1.76 -11.19
C TYR A 175 -3.19 -2.69 -12.39
N VAL A 176 -4.39 -3.27 -12.57
CA VAL A 176 -4.68 -4.22 -13.66
C VAL A 176 -5.46 -3.55 -14.80
N ALA A 177 -6.67 -3.02 -14.56
CA ALA A 177 -7.48 -2.42 -15.61
C ALA A 177 -6.80 -1.17 -16.21
N GLN A 178 -6.24 -0.31 -15.35
CA GLN A 178 -5.44 0.84 -15.75
C GLN A 178 -4.23 0.46 -16.62
N PHE A 179 -3.59 -0.68 -16.37
CA PHE A 179 -2.46 -1.16 -17.19
C PHE A 179 -2.89 -1.38 -18.64
N PHE A 180 -4.02 -2.04 -18.86
CA PHE A 180 -4.55 -2.25 -20.21
C PHE A 180 -4.98 -0.94 -20.88
N LEU A 181 -5.52 0.00 -20.09
CA LEU A 181 -6.00 1.29 -20.58
C LEU A 181 -4.91 2.37 -20.68
N MET A 182 -3.67 2.12 -20.23
CA MET A 182 -2.63 3.15 -20.09
C MET A 182 -2.36 3.92 -21.39
N ARG A 183 -2.38 3.23 -22.55
CA ARG A 183 -2.12 3.85 -23.86
C ARG A 183 -3.18 4.87 -24.25
N VAL A 184 -4.39 4.72 -23.71
CA VAL A 184 -5.50 5.67 -23.88
C VAL A 184 -5.41 6.74 -22.81
N LEU A 185 -5.21 6.36 -21.55
CA LEU A 185 -5.25 7.25 -20.39
C LEU A 185 -4.16 8.33 -20.34
N VAL A 186 -3.04 8.13 -21.04
CA VAL A 186 -1.92 9.10 -21.09
C VAL A 186 -2.15 10.22 -22.11
N LYS A 187 -3.16 10.11 -22.99
CA LYS A 187 -3.42 11.15 -24.00
C LYS A 187 -4.02 12.40 -23.36
N ASP A 188 -3.55 13.57 -23.80
CA ASP A 188 -4.05 14.90 -23.39
C ASP A 188 -5.37 15.24 -24.10
N ILE A 189 -6.38 14.38 -23.93
CA ILE A 189 -7.73 14.54 -24.47
C ILE A 189 -8.71 14.55 -23.30
N TRP A 190 -9.72 15.42 -23.35
CA TRP A 190 -10.70 15.54 -22.28
C TRP A 190 -11.43 14.22 -21.95
N ILE A 191 -11.72 13.39 -22.96
CA ILE A 191 -12.32 12.05 -22.74
C ILE A 191 -11.38 11.14 -21.93
N CYS A 192 -10.07 11.21 -22.17
CA CYS A 192 -9.08 10.43 -21.43
C CYS A 192 -8.89 10.96 -20.01
N LEU A 193 -8.98 12.29 -19.82
CA LEU A 193 -9.07 12.93 -18.51
C LEU A 193 -10.26 12.38 -17.73
N PHE A 194 -11.47 12.50 -18.31
CA PHE A 194 -12.72 12.06 -17.70
C PHE A 194 -12.67 10.59 -17.34
N LEU A 195 -12.25 9.72 -18.27
CA LEU A 195 -12.14 8.28 -18.04
C LEU A 195 -11.14 7.96 -16.92
N GLY A 196 -9.95 8.56 -16.95
CA GLY A 196 -8.92 8.35 -15.93
C GLY A 196 -9.37 8.78 -14.55
N ASN A 197 -9.91 9.99 -14.43
CA ASN A 197 -10.37 10.52 -13.14
C ASN A 197 -11.58 9.73 -12.60
N THR A 198 -12.47 9.28 -13.49
CA THR A 198 -13.64 8.46 -13.11
C THR A 198 -13.18 7.11 -12.58
N MET A 199 -12.18 6.49 -13.21
CA MET A 199 -11.60 5.23 -12.76
C MET A 199 -11.00 5.34 -11.34
N TYR A 200 -10.29 6.44 -11.03
CA TYR A 200 -9.79 6.71 -9.68
C TYR A 200 -10.93 6.95 -8.67
N LEU A 201 -11.96 7.71 -9.04
CA LEU A 201 -13.13 7.93 -8.20
C LEU A 201 -13.84 6.60 -7.88
N VAL A 202 -14.05 5.74 -8.88
CA VAL A 202 -14.67 4.42 -8.70
C VAL A 202 -13.81 3.53 -7.82
N ALA A 203 -12.49 3.49 -8.01
CA ALA A 203 -11.59 2.68 -7.20
C ALA A 203 -11.61 3.09 -5.71
N ILE A 204 -11.51 4.39 -5.44
CA ILE A 204 -11.55 4.93 -4.07
C ILE A 204 -12.94 4.78 -3.45
N GLY A 205 -14.00 5.03 -4.24
CA GLY A 205 -15.38 4.82 -3.80
C GLY A 205 -15.65 3.38 -3.40
N TYR A 206 -15.18 2.42 -4.21
CA TYR A 206 -15.31 1.00 -3.90
C TYR A 206 -14.49 0.62 -2.66
N TYR A 207 -13.28 1.16 -2.50
CA TYR A 207 -12.47 0.96 -1.30
C TYR A 207 -13.20 1.43 -0.03
N CYS A 208 -13.79 2.63 -0.05
CA CYS A 208 -14.60 3.15 1.07
C CYS A 208 -15.85 2.31 1.32
N TYR A 209 -16.53 1.85 0.27
CA TYR A 209 -17.71 0.98 0.39
C TYR A 209 -17.38 -0.36 1.07
N ILE A 210 -16.31 -1.04 0.65
CA ILE A 210 -15.87 -2.30 1.27
C ILE A 210 -15.42 -2.06 2.72
N THR A 211 -14.73 -0.94 2.98
CA THR A 211 -14.35 -0.53 4.35
C THR A 211 -15.61 -0.40 5.21
N PHE A 212 -16.62 0.33 4.75
CA PHE A 212 -17.91 0.45 5.42
C PHE A 212 -18.57 -0.91 5.68
N LEU A 213 -18.65 -1.79 4.69
CA LEU A 213 -19.22 -3.14 4.87
C LEU A 213 -18.49 -3.94 5.94
N GLY A 214 -17.16 -3.79 6.05
CA GLY A 214 -16.37 -4.40 7.10
C GLY A 214 -16.80 -3.96 8.48
N TYR A 215 -16.74 -2.66 8.74
CA TYR A 215 -17.13 -2.16 10.06
C TYR A 215 -18.62 -2.36 10.36
N ASN A 216 -19.50 -2.36 9.35
CA ASN A 216 -20.92 -2.64 9.51
C ASN A 216 -21.23 -4.12 9.84
N ALA A 217 -20.28 -5.04 9.64
CA ALA A 217 -20.44 -6.44 10.03
C ALA A 217 -20.37 -6.65 11.55
N LEU A 218 -19.86 -5.65 12.28
CA LEU A 218 -19.63 -5.70 13.72
C LEU A 218 -20.85 -5.09 14.44
N PRO A 219 -21.63 -5.89 15.18
CA PRO A 219 -22.91 -5.44 15.75
C PRO A 219 -22.77 -4.43 16.90
N PHE A 220 -21.56 -4.23 17.44
CA PHE A 220 -21.27 -3.31 18.54
C PHE A 220 -20.79 -1.92 18.08
N LEU A 221 -20.67 -1.72 16.76
CA LEU A 221 -20.34 -0.43 16.16
C LEU A 221 -21.64 0.25 15.70
N LEU A 222 -21.82 1.51 16.11
CA LEU A 222 -22.87 2.39 15.62
C LEU A 222 -22.32 3.35 14.59
N HIS A 223 -23.20 3.93 13.77
CA HIS A 223 -22.89 4.99 12.82
C HIS A 223 -21.72 4.67 11.88
N THR A 224 -21.64 3.42 11.42
CA THR A 224 -20.57 2.95 10.53
C THR A 224 -20.63 3.63 9.16
N GLU A 225 -21.77 4.23 8.79
CA GLU A 225 -21.95 5.09 7.61
C GLU A 225 -20.93 6.23 7.50
N MET A 226 -20.31 6.65 8.62
CA MET A 226 -19.24 7.65 8.59
C MET A 226 -18.02 7.23 7.74
N PHE A 227 -17.78 5.93 7.55
CA PHE A 227 -16.74 5.44 6.64
C PHE A 227 -17.01 5.73 5.15
N LEU A 228 -18.25 6.13 4.79
CA LEU A 228 -18.60 6.56 3.43
C LEU A 228 -18.37 8.06 3.20
N TYR A 229 -18.20 8.88 4.24
CA TYR A 229 -18.03 10.33 4.10
C TYR A 229 -16.81 10.75 3.25
N PRO A 230 -15.66 10.05 3.30
CA PRO A 230 -14.55 10.35 2.40
C PRO A 230 -14.93 10.29 0.91
N VAL A 231 -15.91 9.48 0.51
CA VAL A 231 -16.39 9.41 -0.88
C VAL A 231 -16.87 10.78 -1.35
N VAL A 232 -17.61 11.51 -0.53
CA VAL A 232 -18.12 12.86 -0.86
C VAL A 232 -16.96 13.82 -1.09
N MET A 233 -15.94 13.79 -0.23
CA MET A 233 -14.72 14.59 -0.39
C MET A 233 -14.02 14.27 -1.72
N PHE A 234 -13.85 13.00 -2.06
CA PHE A 234 -13.24 12.59 -3.33
C PHE A 234 -14.10 12.93 -4.54
N LEU A 235 -15.42 12.96 -4.40
CA LEU A 235 -16.36 13.36 -5.44
C LEU A 235 -16.21 14.86 -5.76
N ILE A 236 -16.04 15.71 -4.74
CA ILE A 236 -15.71 17.14 -4.93
C ILE A 236 -14.36 17.30 -5.64
N ILE A 237 -13.32 16.58 -5.19
CA ILE A 237 -11.99 16.60 -5.83
C ILE A 237 -12.08 16.13 -7.28
N TYR A 238 -12.90 15.12 -7.57
CA TYR A 238 -13.15 14.63 -8.93
C TYR A 238 -13.71 15.74 -9.83
N PHE A 239 -14.76 16.45 -9.42
CA PHE A 239 -15.30 17.54 -10.23
C PHE A 239 -14.29 18.67 -10.46
N ILE A 240 -13.52 19.03 -9.43
CA ILE A 240 -12.43 20.03 -9.56
C ILE A 240 -11.37 19.53 -10.55
N SER A 241 -11.04 18.24 -10.52
CA SER A 241 -10.03 17.68 -11.43
C SER A 241 -10.44 17.71 -12.91
N LEU A 242 -11.73 17.77 -13.22
CA LEU A 242 -12.24 17.83 -14.61
C LEU A 242 -11.86 19.14 -15.35
N PHE A 243 -11.41 20.17 -14.63
CA PHE A 243 -10.94 21.44 -15.20
C PHE A 243 -9.51 21.38 -15.78
N GLY A 244 -8.95 20.19 -15.96
CA GLY A 244 -7.66 19.99 -16.64
C GLY A 244 -6.61 19.20 -15.85
N PHE A 245 -6.96 18.63 -14.69
CA PHE A 245 -6.03 17.82 -13.91
C PHE A 245 -6.20 16.33 -14.22
N HIS A 246 -5.27 15.77 -15.01
CA HIS A 246 -5.22 14.35 -15.34
C HIS A 246 -4.58 13.54 -14.20
N ILE A 247 -5.41 12.96 -13.31
CA ILE A 247 -4.92 12.20 -12.15
C ILE A 247 -4.13 10.97 -12.59
N SER A 248 -4.69 10.17 -13.50
CA SER A 248 -4.06 8.95 -14.01
C SER A 248 -2.68 9.25 -14.60
N ALA A 249 -2.60 10.14 -15.59
CA ALA A 249 -1.34 10.49 -16.25
C ALA A 249 -0.30 10.99 -15.25
N ASN A 250 -0.69 11.84 -14.29
CA ASN A 250 0.21 12.33 -13.24
C ASN A 250 0.72 11.20 -12.33
N VAL A 251 -0.13 10.27 -11.92
CA VAL A 251 0.29 9.12 -11.11
C VAL A 251 1.24 8.23 -11.91
N LEU A 252 0.92 7.88 -13.16
CA LEU A 252 1.82 7.06 -13.99
C LEU A 252 3.19 7.75 -14.16
N ARG A 253 3.18 9.07 -14.32
CA ARG A 253 4.39 9.88 -14.47
C ARG A 253 5.24 9.89 -13.20
N LEU A 254 4.62 10.15 -12.05
CA LEU A 254 5.34 10.19 -10.76
C LEU A 254 5.89 8.83 -10.36
N TYR A 255 5.16 7.77 -10.68
CA TYR A 255 5.44 6.43 -10.18
C TYR A 255 6.39 5.64 -11.10
N PHE A 256 6.20 5.68 -12.42
CA PHE A 256 6.95 4.84 -13.37
C PHE A 256 7.93 5.61 -14.26
N GLU A 257 7.80 6.93 -14.40
CA GLU A 257 8.68 7.69 -15.26
C GLU A 257 10.05 7.85 -14.59
N LYS A 258 11.09 7.25 -15.18
CA LYS A 258 12.47 7.52 -14.77
C LYS A 258 12.73 9.01 -14.97
N LYS A 259 12.97 9.75 -13.88
CA LYS A 259 13.64 11.05 -13.98
C LYS A 259 14.97 10.81 -14.71
N LYS A 260 15.04 11.14 -16.01
CA LYS A 260 16.33 11.27 -16.68
C LYS A 260 17.10 12.30 -15.87
N LYS A 261 18.17 11.89 -15.17
CA LYS A 261 19.14 12.84 -14.64
C LYS A 261 19.63 13.63 -15.85
N LYS A 262 19.10 14.84 -16.02
CA LYS A 262 19.67 15.83 -16.94
C LYS A 262 21.03 16.15 -16.32
N VAL A 263 22.08 15.44 -16.74
CA VAL A 263 23.44 15.85 -16.44
C VAL A 263 23.56 17.24 -17.04
N ASN A 264 23.75 18.25 -16.19
CA ASN A 264 23.89 19.61 -16.66
C ASN A 264 25.26 19.74 -17.30
N LEU A 265 25.34 19.35 -18.58
CA LEU A 265 26.59 19.24 -19.34
C LEU A 265 27.35 20.57 -19.32
N LYS A 266 26.65 21.71 -19.30
CA LYS A 266 27.25 23.05 -19.14
C LYS A 266 27.96 23.22 -17.80
N LYS A 267 27.38 22.74 -16.70
CA LYS A 267 28.02 22.81 -15.37
C LYS A 267 29.30 21.97 -15.34
N TRP A 268 29.22 20.75 -15.89
CA TRP A 268 30.34 19.83 -15.94
C TRP A 268 31.48 20.32 -16.86
N ILE A 269 31.13 20.93 -18.00
CA ILE A 269 32.10 21.58 -18.89
C ILE A 269 32.78 22.76 -18.19
N ASN A 270 32.03 23.58 -17.43
CA ASN A 270 32.61 24.71 -16.71
C ASN A 270 33.56 24.28 -15.59
N GLU A 271 33.19 23.25 -14.82
CA GLU A 271 34.06 22.67 -13.78
C GLU A 271 35.38 22.12 -14.38
N ILE A 272 35.31 21.47 -15.53
CA ILE A 272 36.52 20.98 -16.24
C ILE A 272 37.38 22.14 -16.77
N ASN A 273 36.76 23.20 -17.31
CA ASN A 273 37.52 24.35 -17.79
C ASN A 273 38.28 25.07 -16.67
N GLU A 274 37.68 25.19 -15.47
CA GLU A 274 38.35 25.74 -14.30
C GLU A 274 39.54 24.87 -13.86
N GLU A 275 39.39 23.54 -13.81
CA GLU A 275 40.50 22.63 -13.49
C GLU A 275 41.63 22.71 -14.52
N ILE A 276 41.30 22.80 -15.81
CA ILE A 276 42.30 22.95 -16.87
C ILE A 276 43.06 24.27 -16.72
N ASP A 277 42.38 25.39 -16.45
CA ASP A 277 43.04 26.69 -16.33
C ASP A 277 43.97 26.73 -15.09
N ILE A 278 43.64 26.03 -14.01
CA ILE A 278 44.54 25.81 -12.86
C ILE A 278 45.78 25.00 -13.29
N LEU A 279 45.60 23.90 -14.04
CA LEU A 279 46.72 23.07 -14.50
C LEU A 279 47.65 23.80 -15.49
N VAL A 280 47.10 24.69 -16.32
CA VAL A 280 47.89 25.61 -17.17
C VAL A 280 48.73 26.54 -16.32
N SER A 281 48.16 27.11 -15.25
CA SER A 281 48.89 28.01 -14.35
C SER A 281 50.04 27.33 -13.60
N LEU A 282 49.97 26.00 -13.40
CA LEU A 282 50.99 25.19 -12.75
C LEU A 282 52.05 24.63 -13.71
N ASN A 283 52.00 24.98 -15.00
CA ASN A 283 52.94 24.54 -16.05
C ASN A 283 53.06 23.00 -16.20
N ILE A 284 51.98 22.27 -15.88
CA ILE A 284 51.95 20.81 -15.93
C ILE A 284 51.57 20.37 -17.36
N ASN A 285 52.54 19.75 -18.06
CA ASN A 285 52.39 19.01 -19.32
C ASN A 285 51.39 19.62 -20.36
N ILE A 286 51.79 20.77 -20.92
CA ILE A 286 51.02 21.60 -21.87
C ILE A 286 50.42 20.82 -23.05
N LYS A 287 51.06 19.75 -23.52
CA LYS A 287 50.56 18.94 -24.66
C LYS A 287 49.25 18.21 -24.36
N LEU A 288 49.10 17.66 -23.15
CA LEU A 288 47.88 16.97 -22.74
C LEU A 288 46.73 17.96 -22.59
N ILE A 289 47.02 19.14 -22.05
CA ILE A 289 46.05 20.22 -21.87
C ILE A 289 45.50 20.74 -23.21
N ILE A 290 46.38 20.98 -24.19
CA ILE A 290 45.99 21.42 -25.53
C ILE A 290 45.13 20.35 -26.22
N PHE A 291 45.50 19.08 -26.08
CA PHE A 291 44.73 17.96 -26.64
C PHE A 291 43.31 17.87 -26.03
N VAL A 292 43.18 18.02 -24.71
CA VAL A 292 41.87 18.03 -24.03
C VAL A 292 41.02 19.25 -24.44
N LYS A 293 41.62 20.46 -24.51
CA LYS A 293 40.91 21.68 -24.97
C LYS A 293 40.38 21.55 -26.41
N GLN A 294 41.08 20.83 -27.29
CA GLN A 294 40.61 20.57 -28.67
C GLN A 294 39.49 19.53 -28.77
N LEU A 295 39.41 18.61 -27.81
CA LEU A 295 38.40 17.54 -27.77
C LEU A 295 37.07 18.00 -27.16
N LEU A 296 37.12 18.88 -26.15
CA LEU A 296 35.94 19.40 -25.46
C LEU A 296 34.82 19.93 -26.37
N PRO A 297 35.09 20.78 -27.39
CA PRO A 297 34.04 21.33 -28.25
C PRO A 297 33.44 20.30 -29.24
N LYS A 298 34.05 19.11 -29.38
CA LYS A 298 33.56 18.03 -30.25
C LYS A 298 32.64 17.03 -29.53
N ILE A 299 32.43 17.20 -28.21
CA ILE A 299 31.57 16.32 -27.41
C ILE A 299 30.12 16.77 -27.58
N ASP A 300 29.43 16.13 -28.53
CA ASP A 300 27.99 16.30 -28.71
C ASP A 300 27.18 15.48 -27.70
N SER A 301 25.98 15.94 -27.39
CA SER A 301 25.04 15.43 -26.37
C SER A 301 24.62 13.96 -26.51
N ASN A 302 24.98 13.30 -27.61
CA ASN A 302 24.65 11.91 -27.93
C ASN A 302 25.84 10.92 -27.77
N VAL A 303 27.03 11.38 -27.38
CA VAL A 303 28.18 10.49 -27.24
C VAL A 303 28.06 9.65 -25.96
N ASN A 304 28.03 8.34 -26.14
CA ASN A 304 28.04 7.37 -25.06
C ASN A 304 29.35 7.52 -24.25
N PHE A 305 29.26 8.01 -23.01
CA PHE A 305 30.40 8.29 -22.12
C PHE A 305 31.40 7.12 -21.99
N ARG A 306 30.95 5.88 -22.20
CA ARG A 306 31.82 4.68 -22.28
C ARG A 306 32.83 4.70 -23.42
N LEU A 307 32.49 5.34 -24.55
CA LEU A 307 33.37 5.47 -25.70
C LEU A 307 34.44 6.54 -25.45
N LEU A 308 34.06 7.66 -24.83
CA LEU A 308 34.98 8.74 -24.45
C LEU A 308 36.03 8.26 -23.44
N TYR A 309 35.61 7.51 -22.42
CA TYR A 309 36.51 6.91 -21.42
C TYR A 309 37.50 5.91 -22.06
N ARG A 310 37.05 5.13 -23.06
CA ARG A 310 37.92 4.20 -23.81
C ARG A 310 38.94 4.93 -24.69
N ILE A 311 38.60 6.09 -25.25
CA ILE A 311 39.52 6.91 -26.06
C ILE A 311 40.59 7.53 -25.16
N ILE A 312 40.20 8.06 -23.99
CA ILE A 312 41.12 8.68 -23.04
C ILE A 312 42.11 7.67 -22.46
N ILE A 313 41.67 6.46 -22.09
CA ILE A 313 42.57 5.43 -21.55
C ILE A 313 43.45 4.77 -22.61
N LYS A 314 43.02 4.66 -23.86
CA LYS A 314 43.85 4.08 -24.94
C LYS A 314 44.81 5.08 -25.58
N GLY A 315 44.66 6.38 -25.29
CA GLY A 315 45.50 7.46 -25.83
C GLY A 315 46.51 8.05 -24.82
N LEU A 316 46.50 7.56 -23.57
CA LEU A 316 47.54 7.73 -22.56
C LEU A 316 48.46 6.51 -22.61
#